data_AF-A0AAV8Z5C6-F1
#
_entry.id   AF-A0AAV8Z5C6-F1
#
_cell.length_a   1.000
_cell.length_b   1.000
_cell.length_c   1.000
_cell.angle_alpha   90.00
_cell.angle_beta   90.00
_cell.angle_gamma   90.00
#
_symmetry.space_group_name_H-M   'P 1'
#
loop_
_entity.id
_entity.type
_entity.pdbx_description
1 polymer ?
#
loop_
_entity_poly.entity_id
_entity_poly.type
_entity_poly.pdbx_seq_one_letter_code
_entity_poly.pdbx_strand_id
1 'polypeptide(L)'
;MSLSDTQRIEILILLGCGDKSRTQKQVCEIFNTKYPDRRIYQSTASRIENKFREFGNVTDIPKSGRKRILDDEEELDILLDIQDNPHKPTRQVAADNDVSKTSILRLLKNEKYRPYKIHLVQELNDDDPDRRSIYIRLKALSVLIQHLDH
;
A
#
# COMPACT_ATOMS: atom_id res chain seq x y z
N MET A 1 10.35 11.45 -21.50
CA MET A 1 9.96 12.73 -20.88
C MET A 1 8.50 12.62 -20.43
N SER A 2 8.19 12.85 -19.16
CA SER A 2 6.79 12.93 -18.70
C SER A 2 6.34 14.39 -18.73
N LEU A 3 5.23 14.66 -19.41
CA LEU A 3 4.54 15.96 -19.32
C LEU A 3 3.91 16.07 -17.92
N SER A 4 3.83 17.27 -17.37
CA SER A 4 3.02 17.48 -16.15
C SER A 4 1.53 17.42 -16.48
N ASP A 5 0.68 17.19 -15.47
CA ASP A 5 -0.76 17.18 -15.67
C ASP A 5 -1.26 18.54 -16.18
N THR A 6 -0.70 19.64 -15.68
CA THR A 6 -0.99 20.99 -16.19
C THR A 6 -0.67 21.15 -17.67
N GLN A 7 0.47 20.61 -18.13
CA GLN A 7 0.87 20.66 -19.54
C GLN A 7 -0.06 19.81 -20.41
N ARG A 8 -0.50 18.65 -19.92
CA ARG A 8 -1.48 17.80 -20.62
C ARG A 8 -2.86 18.47 -20.69
N ILE A 9 -3.31 19.13 -19.62
CA ILE A 9 -4.54 19.93 -19.59
C ILE A 9 -4.44 21.08 -20.60
N GLU A 10 -3.31 21.78 -20.65
CA GLU A 10 -3.11 22.87 -21.60
C GLU A 10 -3.20 22.39 -23.06
N ILE A 11 -2.63 21.21 -23.37
CA ILE A 11 -2.78 20.57 -24.68
C ILE A 11 -4.25 20.29 -25.00
N LEU A 12 -5.04 19.80 -24.04
CA LEU A 12 -6.48 19.55 -24.21
C LEU A 12 -7.29 20.85 -24.41
N ILE A 13 -6.93 21.93 -23.69
CA ILE A 13 -7.53 23.26 -23.88
C ILE A 13 -7.22 23.78 -25.29
N LEU A 14 -5.96 23.68 -25.74
CA LEU A 14 -5.54 24.12 -27.06
C LEU A 14 -6.24 23.36 -28.20
N LEU A 15 -6.46 22.05 -28.02
CA LEU A 15 -7.24 21.23 -28.95
C LEU A 15 -8.70 21.71 -29.09
N GLY A 16 -9.23 22.37 -28.07
CA GLY A 16 -10.64 22.75 -28.00
C GLY A 16 -11.47 21.50 -27.75
N CYS A 17 -11.54 21.09 -26.49
CA CYS A 17 -12.26 19.90 -26.04
C CYS A 17 -13.71 19.91 -26.57
N GLY A 18 -14.12 18.88 -27.31
CA GLY A 18 -15.45 18.79 -27.94
C GLY A 18 -15.43 19.09 -29.45
N ASP A 19 -15.09 20.33 -29.82
CA ASP A 19 -15.26 20.82 -31.20
C ASP A 19 -14.06 20.58 -32.13
N LYS A 20 -12.90 20.14 -31.59
CA LYS A 20 -11.63 19.98 -32.34
C LYS A 20 -11.26 21.22 -33.14
N SER A 21 -11.40 22.40 -32.53
CA SER A 21 -11.12 23.70 -33.18
C SER A 21 -9.73 23.82 -33.79
N ARG A 22 -8.75 23.06 -33.27
CA ARG A 22 -7.36 23.04 -33.77
C ARG A 22 -6.91 21.63 -34.06
N THR A 23 -6.13 21.49 -35.14
CA THR A 23 -5.45 20.23 -35.45
C THR A 23 -4.32 19.96 -34.46
N GLN A 24 -3.98 18.68 -34.25
CA GLN A 24 -2.90 18.28 -33.33
C GLN A 24 -1.55 18.90 -33.74
N LYS A 25 -1.33 19.16 -35.05
CA LYS A 25 -0.13 19.84 -35.56
C LYS A 25 -0.06 21.29 -35.09
N GLN A 26 -1.15 22.05 -35.23
CA GLN A 26 -1.22 23.45 -34.75
C GLN A 26 -1.02 23.52 -33.24
N VAL A 27 -1.58 22.58 -32.48
CA VAL A 27 -1.37 22.52 -31.02
C VAL A 27 0.10 22.27 -30.68
N CYS A 28 0.78 21.38 -31.41
CA CYS A 28 2.21 21.15 -31.20
C CYS A 28 3.04 22.40 -31.52
N GLU A 29 2.72 23.13 -32.59
CA GLU A 29 3.42 24.37 -32.93
C GLU A 29 3.27 25.43 -31.82
N ILE A 30 2.03 25.65 -31.35
CA ILE A 30 1.75 26.61 -30.27
C ILE A 30 2.44 26.18 -28.97
N PHE A 31 2.32 24.91 -28.59
CA PHE A 31 2.90 24.38 -27.36
C PHE A 31 4.43 24.42 -27.40
N ASN A 32 5.05 24.04 -28.51
CA ASN A 32 6.52 24.04 -28.66
C ASN A 32 7.09 25.46 -28.72
N THR A 33 6.31 26.43 -29.22
CA THR A 33 6.68 27.85 -29.17
C THR A 33 6.67 28.35 -27.72
N LYS A 34 5.70 27.93 -26.93
CA LYS A 34 5.58 28.31 -25.51
C LYS A 34 6.61 27.60 -24.61
N TYR A 35 6.95 26.34 -24.92
CA TYR A 35 7.86 25.50 -24.15
C TYR A 35 8.99 24.94 -25.03
N PRO A 36 10.00 25.75 -25.39
CA PRO A 36 11.09 25.32 -26.27
C PRO A 36 11.91 24.17 -25.67
N ASP A 37 12.06 24.14 -24.34
CA ASP A 37 12.82 23.10 -23.63
C ASP A 37 12.11 21.74 -23.58
N ARG A 38 10.80 21.69 -23.89
CA ARG A 38 9.97 20.49 -23.77
C ARG A 38 9.12 20.28 -25.01
N ARG A 39 9.80 20.03 -26.12
CA ARG A 39 9.16 19.79 -27.41
C ARG A 39 8.29 18.52 -27.40
N ILE A 40 7.04 18.66 -27.82
CA ILE A 40 6.09 17.58 -28.05
C ILE A 40 5.87 17.35 -29.54
N TYR A 41 5.44 16.13 -29.87
CA TYR A 41 5.11 15.72 -31.23
C TYR A 41 3.61 15.49 -31.38
N GLN A 42 3.15 15.48 -32.64
CA GLN A 42 1.73 15.27 -32.97
C GLN A 42 1.18 13.96 -32.38
N SER A 43 1.98 12.89 -32.37
CA SER A 43 1.64 11.61 -31.75
C SER A 43 1.41 11.72 -30.24
N THR A 44 2.12 12.62 -29.55
CA THR A 44 1.93 12.88 -28.12
C THR A 44 0.59 13.54 -27.86
N ALA A 45 0.23 14.56 -28.64
CA ALA A 45 -1.06 15.23 -28.54
C ALA A 45 -2.22 14.26 -28.83
N SER A 46 -2.12 13.43 -29.87
CA SER A 46 -3.12 12.39 -30.18
C SER A 46 -3.27 11.36 -29.06
N ARG A 47 -2.17 10.89 -28.45
CA ARG A 47 -2.25 9.95 -27.32
C ARG A 47 -2.94 10.56 -26.10
N ILE A 48 -2.67 11.83 -25.81
CA ILE A 48 -3.31 12.56 -24.71
C ILE A 48 -4.80 12.73 -24.98
N GLU A 49 -5.19 13.14 -26.20
CA GLU A 49 -6.60 13.26 -26.59
C GLU A 49 -7.33 11.93 -26.46
N ASN A 50 -6.79 10.85 -27.04
CA ASN A 50 -7.42 9.54 -27.02
C ASN A 50 -7.58 9.01 -25.59
N LYS A 51 -6.53 9.12 -24.77
CA LYS A 51 -6.57 8.72 -23.37
C LYS A 51 -7.63 9.50 -22.59
N PHE A 52 -7.74 10.81 -22.83
CA PHE A 52 -8.76 11.63 -22.18
C PHE A 52 -10.18 11.25 -22.63
N ARG A 53 -10.38 10.95 -23.92
CA ARG A 53 -11.70 10.50 -24.43
C ARG A 53 -12.10 9.13 -23.90
N GLU A 54 -11.15 8.22 -23.72
CA GLU A 54 -11.40 6.86 -23.26
C GLU A 54 -11.61 6.76 -21.74
N PHE A 55 -10.75 7.43 -20.95
CA PHE A 55 -10.73 7.28 -19.50
C PHE A 55 -11.16 8.54 -18.72
N GLY A 56 -11.33 9.68 -19.38
CA GLY A 56 -11.70 10.95 -18.74
C GLY A 56 -10.64 11.55 -17.81
N ASN A 57 -9.42 10.99 -17.80
CA ASN A 57 -8.35 11.42 -16.91
C ASN A 57 -7.12 11.93 -17.67
N VAL A 58 -6.39 12.82 -16.99
CA VAL A 58 -5.14 13.40 -17.50
C VAL A 58 -3.91 12.82 -16.77
N THR A 59 -4.12 12.33 -15.55
CA THR A 59 -3.12 11.69 -14.71
C THR A 59 -2.65 10.37 -15.32
N ASP A 60 -1.41 9.97 -15.05
CA ASP A 60 -0.93 8.66 -15.51
C ASP A 60 -1.76 7.53 -14.88
N ILE A 61 -2.30 6.67 -15.75
CA ILE A 61 -3.06 5.50 -15.30
C ILE A 61 -2.05 4.57 -14.63
N PRO A 62 -2.36 4.00 -13.45
CA PRO A 62 -1.50 3.02 -12.81
C PRO A 62 -1.22 1.91 -13.82
N LYS A 63 0.06 1.67 -14.12
CA LYS A 63 0.45 0.60 -15.03
C LYS A 63 -0.10 -0.70 -14.46
N SER A 64 -0.71 -1.53 -15.31
CA SER A 64 -0.98 -2.91 -14.94
C SER A 64 0.35 -3.53 -14.53
N GLY A 65 0.48 -3.81 -13.24
CA GLY A 65 1.72 -4.29 -12.65
C GLY A 65 2.02 -5.70 -13.12
N ARG A 66 3.07 -6.31 -12.54
CA ARG A 66 3.27 -7.75 -12.68
C ARG A 66 2.02 -8.45 -12.15
N LYS A 67 1.47 -9.40 -12.92
CA LYS A 67 0.33 -10.24 -12.49
C LYS A 67 0.63 -10.83 -11.10
N ARG A 68 -0.37 -10.81 -10.23
CA ARG A 68 -0.30 -11.51 -8.94
C ARG A 68 -0.07 -13.00 -9.20
N ILE A 69 0.69 -13.64 -8.32
CA ILE A 69 1.00 -15.08 -8.43
C ILE A 69 -0.21 -15.91 -8.03
N LEU A 70 -0.98 -15.40 -7.07
CA LEU A 70 -2.22 -15.99 -6.56
C LEU A 70 -3.41 -15.35 -7.29
N ASP A 71 -4.38 -16.20 -7.63
CA ASP A 71 -5.72 -15.74 -8.01
C ASP A 71 -6.56 -15.35 -6.78
N ASP A 72 -7.66 -14.64 -7.01
CA ASP A 72 -8.53 -14.14 -5.94
C ASP A 72 -9.19 -15.30 -5.16
N GLU A 73 -9.50 -16.41 -5.83
CA GLU A 73 -10.06 -17.63 -5.19
C GLU A 73 -9.01 -18.34 -4.31
N GLU A 74 -7.80 -18.54 -4.83
CA GLU A 74 -6.70 -19.15 -4.08
C GLU A 74 -6.30 -18.30 -2.85
N GLU A 75 -6.35 -16.97 -3.00
CA GLU A 75 -6.11 -16.03 -1.91
C GLU A 75 -7.16 -16.21 -0.80
N LEU A 76 -8.44 -16.35 -1.16
CA LEU A 76 -9.52 -16.56 -0.21
C LEU A 76 -9.39 -17.90 0.55
N ASP A 77 -9.09 -18.98 -0.16
CA ASP A 77 -8.94 -20.32 0.44
C ASP A 77 -7.80 -20.36 1.47
N ILE A 78 -6.66 -19.74 1.14
CA ILE A 78 -5.52 -19.64 2.07
C ILE A 78 -5.89 -18.82 3.32
N LEU A 79 -6.65 -17.74 3.15
CA LEU A 79 -7.09 -16.91 4.29
C LEU A 79 -8.07 -17.67 5.20
N LEU A 80 -8.96 -18.48 4.61
CA LEU A 80 -9.87 -19.34 5.37
C LEU A 80 -9.11 -20.40 6.17
N ASP A 81 -8.15 -21.10 5.56
CA ASP A 81 -7.33 -22.12 6.26
C ASP A 81 -6.57 -21.51 7.46
N ILE A 82 -6.05 -20.29 7.30
CA ILE A 82 -5.36 -19.56 8.37
C ILE A 82 -6.33 -19.07 9.44
N GLN A 83 -7.55 -18.68 9.06
CA GLN A 83 -8.59 -18.27 10.00
C GLN A 83 -9.07 -19.44 10.86
N ASP A 84 -9.22 -20.63 10.26
CA ASP A 84 -9.61 -21.86 10.95
C ASP A 84 -8.53 -22.34 11.93
N ASN A 85 -7.25 -22.22 11.53
CA ASN A 85 -6.13 -22.54 12.42
C ASN A 85 -5.00 -21.48 12.35
N PRO A 86 -5.08 -20.43 13.19
CA PRO A 86 -4.09 -19.34 13.20
C PRO A 86 -2.68 -19.77 13.63
N HIS A 87 -2.55 -20.92 14.29
CA HIS A 87 -1.27 -21.45 14.77
C HIS A 87 -0.59 -22.37 13.74
N LYS A 88 -1.23 -22.62 12.60
CA LYS A 88 -0.71 -23.46 11.53
C LYS A 88 0.56 -22.84 10.94
N PRO A 89 1.67 -23.61 10.82
CA PRO A 89 2.91 -23.06 10.29
C PRO A 89 2.75 -22.73 8.82
N THR A 90 3.25 -21.56 8.39
CA THR A 90 3.14 -21.09 7.00
C THR A 90 3.72 -22.07 5.97
N ARG A 91 4.66 -22.94 6.36
CA ARG A 91 5.19 -24.00 5.50
C ARG A 91 4.19 -25.11 5.21
N GLN A 92 3.32 -25.41 6.17
CA GLN A 92 2.27 -26.42 6.00
C GLN A 92 1.12 -25.85 5.18
N VAL A 93 0.68 -24.61 5.46
CA VAL A 93 -0.29 -23.90 4.61
C VAL A 93 0.18 -23.82 3.15
N ALA A 94 1.48 -23.61 2.94
CA ALA A 94 2.11 -23.66 1.60
C ALA A 94 1.96 -25.02 0.92
N ALA A 95 2.23 -26.10 1.65
CA ALA A 95 2.12 -27.45 1.11
C ALA A 95 0.66 -27.82 0.81
N ASP A 96 -0.27 -27.42 1.68
CA ASP A 96 -1.69 -27.77 1.57
C ASP A 96 -2.37 -27.05 0.39
N ASN A 97 -1.90 -25.86 0.03
CA ASN A 97 -2.45 -25.04 -1.06
C ASN A 97 -1.59 -25.07 -2.35
N ASP A 98 -0.51 -25.86 -2.40
CA ASP A 98 0.48 -25.90 -3.50
C ASP A 98 1.07 -24.52 -3.88
N VAL A 99 1.32 -23.68 -2.88
CA VAL A 99 1.84 -22.32 -3.07
C VAL A 99 3.18 -22.16 -2.37
N SER A 100 4.09 -21.36 -2.96
CA SER A 100 5.34 -21.03 -2.27
C SER A 100 5.11 -20.35 -0.91
N LYS A 101 5.88 -20.75 0.12
CA LYS A 101 5.88 -20.10 1.44
C LYS A 101 6.02 -18.57 1.35
N THR A 102 6.83 -18.09 0.40
CA THR A 102 7.06 -16.65 0.20
C THR A 102 5.81 -15.91 -0.28
N SER A 103 4.96 -16.54 -1.10
CA SER A 103 3.69 -15.94 -1.52
C SER A 103 2.74 -15.82 -0.35
N ILE A 104 2.63 -16.85 0.50
CA ILE A 104 1.78 -16.81 1.70
C ILE A 104 2.24 -15.72 2.67
N LEU A 105 3.55 -15.59 2.91
CA LEU A 105 4.06 -14.51 3.76
C LEU A 105 3.76 -13.11 3.20
N ARG A 106 3.79 -12.95 1.87
CA ARG A 106 3.41 -11.68 1.23
C ARG A 106 1.91 -11.42 1.37
N LEU A 107 1.08 -12.44 1.15
CA LEU A 107 -0.36 -12.39 1.34
C LEU A 107 -0.71 -11.95 2.76
N LEU A 108 -0.19 -12.67 3.77
CA LEU A 108 -0.44 -12.35 5.19
C LEU A 108 0.00 -10.93 5.56
N LYS A 109 1.10 -10.45 4.97
CA LYS A 109 1.57 -9.08 5.19
C LYS A 109 0.61 -8.04 4.59
N ASN A 110 0.10 -8.30 3.39
CA ASN A 110 -0.86 -7.42 2.69
C ASN A 110 -2.19 -7.35 3.46
N GLU A 111 -2.69 -8.50 3.92
CA GLU A 111 -3.91 -8.64 4.72
C GLU A 111 -3.71 -8.27 6.20
N LYS A 112 -2.55 -7.70 6.54
CA LYS A 112 -2.21 -7.16 7.88
C LYS A 112 -2.27 -8.20 9.01
N TYR A 113 -2.17 -9.49 8.72
CA TYR A 113 -2.02 -10.51 9.74
C TYR A 113 -0.73 -10.30 10.55
N ARG A 114 -0.77 -10.68 11.83
CA ARG A 114 0.36 -10.59 12.76
C ARG A 114 0.56 -11.94 13.44
N PRO A 115 1.81 -12.44 13.56
CA PRO A 115 2.08 -13.70 14.25
C PRO A 115 1.78 -13.69 15.76
N TYR A 116 1.54 -12.51 16.34
CA TYR A 116 1.29 -12.32 17.76
C TYR A 116 -0.03 -11.60 17.99
N LYS A 117 -0.64 -11.87 19.14
CA LYS A 117 -1.84 -11.16 19.61
C LYS A 117 -1.41 -9.87 20.28
N ILE A 118 -2.14 -8.78 20.04
CA ILE A 118 -1.93 -7.53 20.77
C ILE A 118 -2.42 -7.76 22.20
N HIS A 119 -1.52 -7.68 23.17
CA HIS A 119 -1.89 -7.70 24.57
C HIS A 119 -2.29 -6.29 25.00
N LEU A 120 -3.57 -6.09 25.24
CA LEU A 120 -4.05 -4.90 25.94
C LEU A 120 -3.68 -5.04 27.41
N VAL A 121 -2.73 -4.22 27.86
CA VAL A 121 -2.32 -4.17 29.26
C VAL A 121 -3.23 -3.17 29.98
N GLN A 122 -3.51 -3.44 31.26
CA GLN A 122 -4.27 -2.53 32.12
C GLN A 122 -3.70 -1.10 32.09
N GLU A 123 -4.59 -0.12 32.07
CA GLU A 123 -4.24 1.28 32.24
C GLU A 123 -3.56 1.49 33.60
N LEU A 124 -2.51 2.33 33.64
CA LEU A 124 -1.90 2.74 34.91
C LEU A 124 -2.66 3.95 35.44
N ASN A 125 -3.16 3.83 36.66
CA ASN A 125 -3.67 4.98 37.43
C ASN A 125 -2.51 5.75 38.08
N ASP A 126 -2.73 7.01 38.44
CA ASP A 126 -1.70 7.87 39.05
C ASP A 126 -1.07 7.29 40.34
N ASP A 127 -1.83 6.48 41.09
CA ASP A 127 -1.38 5.79 42.31
C ASP A 127 -0.59 4.48 42.06
N ASP A 128 -0.66 3.93 40.84
CA ASP A 128 -0.08 2.61 40.55
C ASP A 128 1.45 2.55 40.63
N PRO A 129 2.22 3.59 40.23
CA PRO A 129 3.68 3.58 40.38
C PRO A 129 4.12 3.36 41.83
N ASP A 130 3.49 4.06 42.77
CA ASP A 130 3.82 3.98 44.20
C ASP A 130 3.44 2.61 44.76
N ARG A 131 2.21 2.14 44.48
CA ARG A 131 1.75 0.82 44.94
C ARG A 131 2.61 -0.31 44.37
N ARG A 132 3.03 -0.23 43.10
CA ARG A 132 3.94 -1.22 42.48
C ARG A 132 5.33 -1.18 43.10
N SER A 133 5.88 -0.01 43.38
CA SER A 133 7.18 0.12 44.02
C SER A 133 7.19 -0.47 45.43
N ILE A 134 6.13 -0.22 46.20
CA ILE A 134 5.93 -0.76 47.55
C ILE A 134 5.81 -2.28 47.48
N TYR A 135 4.99 -2.81 46.57
CA TYR A 135 4.84 -4.25 46.39
C TYR A 135 6.19 -4.93 46.08
N ILE A 136 6.98 -4.38 45.16
CA ILE A 136 8.30 -4.91 44.80
C ILE A 136 9.24 -4.90 46.01
N ARG A 137 9.29 -3.79 46.75
CA ARG A 137 10.15 -3.64 47.92
C ARG A 137 9.77 -4.62 49.04
N LEU A 138 8.47 -4.76 49.33
CA LEU A 138 7.97 -5.68 50.34
C LEU A 138 8.25 -7.15 49.96
N LYS A 139 8.08 -7.51 48.68
CA LYS A 139 8.36 -8.86 48.19
C LYS A 139 9.85 -9.19 48.22
N ALA A 140 10.72 -8.22 47.94
CA ALA A 140 12.16 -8.39 48.06
C ALA A 140 12.59 -8.60 49.53
N LEU A 141 12.02 -7.83 50.46
CA LEU A 141 12.26 -7.98 51.89
C LEU A 141 11.79 -9.32 52.43
N SER A 142 10.61 -9.80 52.03
CA SER A 142 10.12 -11.11 52.48
C SER A 142 11.01 -12.26 52.01
N VAL A 143 11.52 -12.18 50.78
CA VAL A 143 12.46 -13.20 50.24
C VAL A 143 13.78 -13.16 51.00
N LEU A 144 14.32 -11.97 51.31
CA LEU A 144 15.57 -11.84 52.07
C LEU A 144 15.44 -12.34 53.52
N ILE A 145 14.32 -12.06 54.19
CA ILE A 145 14.07 -12.55 55.55
C ILE A 145 14.00 -14.08 55.58
N GLN A 146 13.33 -14.70 54.60
CA GLN A 146 13.29 -16.16 54.47
C GLN A 146 14.67 -16.80 54.24
N HIS A 147 15.66 -16.05 53.73
CA HIS A 147 17.03 -16.52 53.56
C HIS A 147 17.94 -16.23 54.77
N LEU A 148 17.50 -15.40 55.72
CA LEU A 148 18.21 -15.10 56.97
C LEU A 148 17.74 -15.99 58.13
N ASP A 149 16.54 -16.55 58.04
CA ASP A 149 15.96 -17.49 59.02
C ASP A 149 16.37 -18.97 58.77
N HIS A 150 17.40 -19.21 57.93
CA HIS A 150 18.04 -20.51 57.66
C HIS A 150 19.53 -20.45 57.98
#